data_AF-A0A936LIW9-F1
#
_entry.id   AF-A0A936LIW9-F1
#
_cell.length_a   1.000
_cell.length_b   1.000
_cell.length_c   1.000
_cell.angle_alpha   90.00
_cell.angle_beta   90.00
_cell.angle_gamma   90.00
#
_symmetry.space_group_name_H-M   'P 1'
#
loop_
_entity.id
_entity.type
_entity.pdbx_description
1 polymer ?
#
loop_
_entity_poly.entity_id
_entity_poly.type
_entity_poly.pdbx_seq_one_letter_code
_entity_poly.pdbx_strand_id
1 'polypeptide(L)'
;MKQLNDQVLVIAEAGVNHNGDLAIAKQLIEAARVAGADAVKFQTWKPGEVTGRFAFKVPYLQLSTPDEETRFELSARLCLSYDTFREIRRHCDSVGIEFMSTPRRV
;
A
#
# COMPACT_ATOMS: atom_id res chain seq x y z
N MET A 1 -5.30 -31.35 -7.60
CA MET A 1 -5.46 -30.15 -6.74
C MET A 1 -4.29 -30.14 -5.77
N LYS A 2 -3.48 -29.06 -5.70
CA LYS A 2 -2.41 -29.00 -4.70
C LYS A 2 -3.06 -28.94 -3.32
N GLN A 3 -2.69 -29.89 -2.48
CA GLN A 3 -3.08 -30.01 -1.08
C GLN A 3 -2.59 -28.74 -0.36
N LEU A 4 -3.49 -28.03 0.30
CA LEU A 4 -3.13 -26.94 1.22
C LEU A 4 -2.52 -27.61 2.44
N ASN A 5 -1.19 -27.78 2.43
CA ASN A 5 -0.45 -28.08 3.65
C ASN A 5 -0.57 -26.87 4.58
N ASP A 6 -0.49 -27.08 5.90
CA ASP A 6 -0.51 -26.06 6.97
C ASP A 6 0.72 -25.12 6.94
N GLN A 7 1.13 -24.66 5.76
CA GLN A 7 2.21 -23.70 5.59
C GLN A 7 1.72 -22.31 5.98
N VAL A 8 2.51 -21.64 6.81
CA VAL A 8 2.28 -20.25 7.21
C VAL A 8 2.35 -19.37 5.97
N LEU A 9 1.27 -18.63 5.70
CA LEU A 9 1.23 -17.61 4.67
C LEU A 9 1.90 -16.33 5.20
N VAL A 10 3.00 -15.93 4.58
CA VAL A 10 3.73 -14.70 4.91
C VAL A 10 3.30 -13.57 3.98
N ILE A 11 2.67 -12.54 4.55
CA ILE A 11 2.21 -11.36 3.81
C ILE A 11 3.12 -10.18 4.13
N ALA A 12 3.82 -9.66 3.13
CA ALA A 12 4.58 -8.41 3.23
C ALA A 12 3.62 -7.21 3.11
N GLU A 13 3.38 -6.49 4.22
CA GLU A 13 2.55 -5.28 4.22
C GLU A 13 3.34 -4.10 3.62
N ALA A 14 3.09 -3.78 2.35
CA ALA A 14 3.56 -2.56 1.72
C ALA A 14 2.75 -1.34 2.20
N GLY A 15 1.46 -1.52 2.46
CA GLY A 15 0.58 -0.49 3.00
C GLY A 15 0.60 0.79 2.16
N VAL A 16 1.06 1.89 2.76
CA VAL A 16 1.23 3.21 2.12
C VAL A 16 2.69 3.61 1.90
N ASN A 17 3.63 2.68 2.13
CA ASN A 17 5.09 2.95 2.11
C ASN A 17 5.62 3.27 0.70
N HIS A 18 4.77 3.13 -0.33
CA HIS A 18 5.06 3.57 -1.69
C HIS A 18 5.01 5.10 -1.84
N ASN A 19 4.56 5.85 -0.84
CA ASN A 19 4.57 7.32 -0.82
C ASN A 19 3.85 8.00 -2.02
N GLY A 20 2.86 7.33 -2.60
CA GLY A 20 2.18 7.81 -3.82
C GLY A 20 2.95 7.59 -5.12
N ASP A 21 4.05 6.84 -5.09
CA ASP A 21 4.94 6.61 -6.24
C ASP A 21 4.88 5.14 -6.72
N LEU A 22 4.60 4.95 -8.02
CA LEU A 22 4.54 3.63 -8.64
C LEU A 22 5.91 2.93 -8.69
N ALA A 23 7.00 3.66 -8.92
CA ALA A 23 8.34 3.07 -8.96
C ALA A 23 8.73 2.54 -7.57
N ILE A 24 8.41 3.26 -6.49
CA ILE A 24 8.61 2.76 -5.12
C ILE A 24 7.72 1.54 -4.85
N ALA A 25 6.45 1.56 -5.30
CA ALA A 25 5.58 0.39 -5.18
C ALA A 25 6.19 -0.85 -5.85
N LYS A 26 6.79 -0.70 -7.05
CA LYS A 26 7.50 -1.78 -7.74
C LYS A 26 8.74 -2.26 -6.95
N GLN A 27 9.53 -1.35 -6.40
CA GLN A 27 10.66 -1.71 -5.54
C GLN A 27 10.24 -2.50 -4.29
N LEU A 28 9.10 -2.15 -3.68
CA LEU A 28 8.55 -2.89 -2.54
C LEU A 28 8.12 -4.31 -2.92
N ILE A 29 7.58 -4.49 -4.12
CA ILE A 29 7.19 -5.80 -4.66
C ILE A 29 8.43 -6.68 -4.84
N GLU A 30 9.49 -6.14 -5.45
CA GLU A 30 10.75 -6.86 -5.61
C GLU A 30 11.38 -7.22 -4.26
N ALA A 31 11.38 -6.29 -3.30
CA ALA A 31 11.89 -6.55 -1.96
C ALA A 31 11.10 -7.65 -1.24
N ALA A 32 9.76 -7.64 -1.33
CA ALA A 32 8.91 -8.69 -0.77
C ALA A 32 9.21 -10.06 -1.41
N ARG A 33 9.42 -10.08 -2.73
CA ARG A 33 9.73 -11.29 -3.46
C ARG A 33 11.12 -11.85 -3.12
N VAL A 34 12.13 -11.00 -3.03
CA VAL A 34 13.49 -11.37 -2.60
C VAL A 34 13.49 -11.87 -1.15
N ALA A 35 12.66 -11.29 -0.28
CA ALA A 35 12.49 -11.74 1.10
C ALA A 35 11.76 -13.09 1.24
N GLY A 36 11.19 -13.62 0.15
CA GLY A 36 10.46 -14.89 0.15
C GLY A 36 9.03 -14.80 0.70
N ALA A 37 8.41 -13.63 0.67
CA ALA A 37 6.99 -13.50 1.01
C ALA A 37 6.09 -14.15 -0.04
N ASP A 38 4.98 -14.74 0.40
CA ASP A 38 3.99 -15.35 -0.47
C ASP A 38 3.11 -14.30 -1.17
N ALA A 39 2.82 -13.23 -0.44
CA ALA A 39 1.99 -12.13 -0.92
C ALA A 39 2.55 -10.77 -0.50
N VAL A 40 2.24 -9.75 -1.28
CA VAL A 40 2.44 -8.34 -0.93
C VAL A 40 1.07 -7.65 -0.84
N LYS A 41 0.84 -6.95 0.28
CA LYS A 41 -0.45 -6.33 0.58
C LYS A 41 -0.35 -4.81 0.61
N PHE A 42 -1.19 -4.17 -0.20
CA PHE A 42 -1.35 -2.72 -0.26
C PHE A 42 -2.62 -2.27 0.44
N GLN A 43 -2.83 -0.96 0.50
CA GLN A 43 -4.06 -0.36 0.98
C GLN A 43 -4.64 0.53 -0.12
N THR A 44 -5.94 0.45 -0.37
CA THR A 44 -6.59 1.20 -1.44
C THR A 44 -7.76 2.00 -0.87
N TRP A 45 -7.83 3.28 -1.20
CA TRP A 45 -8.93 4.18 -0.84
C TRP A 45 -9.03 5.32 -1.83
N LYS A 46 -10.15 6.06 -1.79
CA LYS A 46 -10.27 7.35 -2.49
C LYS A 46 -9.98 8.50 -1.53
N PRO A 47 -9.41 9.62 -2.01
CA PRO A 47 -9.28 10.83 -1.20
C PRO A 47 -10.61 11.18 -0.50
N GLY A 48 -10.55 11.46 0.80
CA GLY A 48 -11.73 11.75 1.62
C GLY A 48 -12.47 10.54 2.21
N GLU A 49 -12.16 9.30 1.80
CA GLU A 49 -12.79 8.10 2.39
C GLU A 49 -12.17 7.70 3.73
N VAL A 50 -10.94 8.13 4.04
CA VAL A 50 -10.19 7.71 5.24
C VAL A 50 -9.95 8.85 6.23
N THR A 51 -10.08 10.09 5.77
CA THR A 51 -9.86 11.25 6.61
C THR A 51 -10.74 12.40 6.16
N GLY A 52 -11.42 13.04 7.12
CA GLY A 52 -12.24 14.21 6.85
C GLY A 52 -11.39 15.43 6.50
N ARG A 53 -11.98 16.38 5.78
CA ARG A 53 -11.30 17.61 5.34
C ARG A 53 -10.67 18.44 6.47
N PHE A 54 -11.24 18.35 7.67
CA PHE A 54 -10.79 19.08 8.87
C PHE A 54 -9.99 18.20 9.84
N ALA A 55 -9.51 17.03 9.39
CA ALA A 55 -8.75 16.15 10.24
C ALA A 55 -7.35 16.71 10.49
N PHE A 56 -6.99 16.83 11.76
CA PHE A 56 -5.65 17.22 12.17
C PHE A 56 -4.69 16.02 12.09
N LYS A 57 -3.40 16.33 11.87
CA LYS A 57 -2.34 15.33 11.99
C LYS A 57 -2.27 14.83 13.44
N VAL A 58 -2.08 13.52 13.59
CA VAL A 58 -1.74 12.92 14.89
C VAL A 58 -0.27 13.20 15.21
N PRO A 59 0.15 13.19 16.48
CA PRO A 59 1.49 13.64 16.89
C PRO A 59 2.66 13.01 16.11
N TYR A 60 2.62 11.70 15.87
CA TYR A 60 3.68 11.03 15.10
C TYR A 60 3.79 11.53 13.65
N LEU A 61 2.68 11.90 13.01
CA LEU A 61 2.71 12.45 11.66
C LEU A 61 3.33 13.84 11.63
N GLN A 62 3.15 14.65 12.67
CA GLN A 62 3.81 15.96 12.78
C GLN A 62 5.33 15.81 12.81
N LEU A 63 5.85 14.74 13.42
CA LEU A 63 7.29 14.47 13.49
C LEU A 63 7.89 13.91 12.19
N SER A 64 7.07 13.38 11.30
CA SER A 64 7.52 12.58 10.14
C SER A 64 7.08 13.12 8.79
N THR A 65 6.32 14.22 8.75
CA THR A 65 5.80 14.83 7.52
C THR A 65 5.85 16.35 7.62
N PRO A 66 5.87 17.09 6.49
CA PRO A 66 5.97 18.55 6.50
C PRO A 66 4.85 19.23 7.29
N ASP A 67 5.15 20.27 8.07
CA ASP A 67 4.16 20.95 8.93
C ASP A 67 3.01 21.61 8.15
N GLU A 68 3.28 22.05 6.92
CA GLU A 68 2.33 22.75 6.06
C GLU A 68 1.28 21.83 5.43
N GLU A 69 1.51 20.52 5.42
CA GLU A 69 0.58 19.54 4.85
C GLU A 69 -0.47 19.14 5.90
N THR A 70 -1.75 19.18 5.54
CA THR A 70 -2.85 18.66 6.37
C THR A 70 -2.90 17.14 6.33
N ARG A 71 -3.63 16.50 7.26
CA ARG A 71 -3.83 15.04 7.19
C ARG A 71 -4.59 14.61 5.94
N PHE A 72 -5.47 15.47 5.44
CA PHE A 72 -6.19 15.24 4.19
C PHE A 72 -5.25 15.25 2.98
N GLU A 73 -4.37 16.25 2.87
CA GLU A 73 -3.40 16.35 1.77
C GLU A 73 -2.40 15.19 1.80
N LEU A 74 -1.89 14.84 2.99
CA LEU A 74 -1.07 13.64 3.18
C LEU A 74 -1.79 12.38 2.69
N SER A 75 -3.04 12.18 3.10
CA SER A 75 -3.83 11.02 2.68
C SER A 75 -4.08 11.01 1.18
N ALA A 76 -4.34 12.17 0.58
CA ALA A 76 -4.56 12.30 -0.85
C ALA A 76 -3.28 12.03 -1.66
N ARG A 77 -2.12 12.50 -1.18
CA ARG A 77 -0.80 12.24 -1.79
C ARG A 77 -0.43 10.76 -1.74
N LEU A 78 -0.83 10.06 -0.69
CA LEU A 78 -0.60 8.62 -0.55
C LEU A 78 -1.58 7.76 -1.38
N CYS A 79 -2.64 8.34 -1.96
CA CYS A 79 -3.54 7.61 -2.85
C CYS A 79 -2.87 7.29 -4.19
N LEU A 80 -3.04 6.06 -4.66
CA LEU A 80 -2.78 5.69 -6.04
C LEU A 80 -4.09 5.49 -6.80
N SER A 81 -4.08 5.81 -8.10
CA SER A 81 -5.25 5.58 -8.96
C SER A 81 -5.52 4.08 -9.13
N TYR A 82 -6.75 3.71 -9.53
CA TYR A 82 -7.06 2.32 -9.85
C TYR A 82 -6.24 1.80 -11.04
N ASP A 83 -5.91 2.64 -12.02
CA ASP A 83 -5.03 2.26 -13.13
C ASP A 83 -3.61 1.96 -12.64
N THR A 84 -3.10 2.76 -11.71
CA THR A 84 -1.83 2.49 -11.03
C THR A 84 -1.88 1.17 -10.26
N PHE A 85 -2.99 0.86 -9.57
CA PHE A 85 -3.15 -0.45 -8.91
C PHE A 85 -3.25 -1.61 -9.90
N ARG A 86 -3.84 -1.42 -11.10
CA ARG A 86 -3.80 -2.42 -12.18
C ARG A 86 -2.37 -2.65 -12.67
N GLU A 87 -1.54 -1.61 -12.74
CA GLU A 87 -0.12 -1.74 -13.04
C GLU A 87 0.66 -2.48 -11.95
N ILE A 88 0.39 -2.16 -10.69
CA ILE A 88 0.95 -2.87 -9.54
C ILE A 88 0.59 -4.37 -9.61
N ARG A 89 -0.69 -4.70 -9.84
CA ARG A 89 -1.12 -6.10 -9.97
C ARG A 89 -0.38 -6.82 -11.08
N ARG A 90 -0.31 -6.20 -12.28
CA ARG A 90 0.44 -6.75 -13.42
C ARG A 90 1.91 -6.98 -13.09
N HIS A 91 2.52 -6.10 -12.31
CA HIS A 91 3.91 -6.28 -11.90
C HIS A 91 4.07 -7.44 -10.90
N CYS A 92 3.18 -7.54 -9.90
CA CYS A 92 3.12 -8.70 -9.00
C CYS A 92 2.99 -10.03 -9.77
N ASP A 93 2.14 -10.07 -10.81
CA ASP A 93 2.01 -11.25 -11.68
C ASP A 93 3.31 -11.56 -12.43
N SER A 94 3.97 -10.53 -13.00
CA SER A 94 5.22 -10.69 -13.75
C SER A 94 6.38 -11.22 -12.91
N VAL A 95 6.40 -10.86 -11.63
CA VAL A 95 7.40 -11.31 -10.65
C VAL A 95 6.84 -12.40 -9.76
N GLY A 96 5.71 -13.04 -10.12
CA GLY A 96 5.09 -14.18 -9.43
C GLY A 96 4.97 -14.09 -7.91
N ILE A 97 4.43 -12.99 -7.39
CA ILE A 97 4.04 -12.83 -5.98
C ILE A 97 2.55 -12.49 -5.91
N GLU A 98 1.83 -13.00 -4.91
CA GLU A 98 0.39 -12.74 -4.81
C GLU A 98 0.13 -11.28 -4.41
N PHE A 99 -0.80 -10.62 -5.11
CA PHE A 99 -1.21 -9.26 -4.78
C PHE A 99 -2.42 -9.30 -3.86
N MET A 100 -2.37 -8.54 -2.78
CA MET A 100 -3.52 -8.31 -1.92
C MET A 100 -3.73 -6.80 -1.72
N SER A 101 -4.95 -6.41 -1.40
CA SER A 101 -5.22 -5.05 -0.92
C SER A 101 -6.32 -5.04 0.14
N THR A 102 -6.19 -4.14 1.10
CA THR A 102 -7.26 -3.82 2.06
C THR A 102 -7.96 -2.53 1.63
N PRO A 103 -9.28 -2.55 1.37
CA PRO A 103 -10.03 -1.32 1.16
C PRO A 103 -10.08 -0.54 2.48
N ARG A 104 -9.76 0.75 2.47
CA ARG A 104 -9.90 1.62 3.64
C ARG A 104 -11.04 2.62 3.46
N ARG A 105 -11.90 2.70 4.49
CA ARG A 105 -12.93 3.72 4.69
C ARG A 105 -13.05 3.98 6.20
N VAL A 106 -13.37 5.21 6.61
CA VAL A 106 -13.78 5.56 7.98
C VAL A 106 -15.29 5.61 8.13
#